data_AF-X1DNL2-F1
#
_entry.id   AF-X1DNL2-F1
#
_cell.length_a   1.000
_cell.length_b   1.000
_cell.length_c   1.000
_cell.angle_alpha   90.00
_cell.angle_beta   90.00
_cell.angle_gamma   90.00
#
_symmetry.space_group_name_H-M   'P 1'
#
loop_
_entity.id
_entity.type
_entity.pdbx_description
1 polymer ?
#
loop_
_entity_poly.entity_id
_entity_poly.type
_entity_poly.pdbx_seq_one_letter_code
_entity_poly.pdbx_strand_id
1 'polypeptide(L)'
;MKGGHYGIFRPIFRFKKFKDQDKIVKLLEEIADVCIDLGCIPYKTPSWITAKLREKINPGWLALFEKIKDCMDPNNIFNPGRWNT
;
A
#
# COMPACT_ATOMS: atom_id res chain seq x y z
N MET A 1 4.81 21.80 -19.17
CA MET A 1 5.19 20.52 -18.52
C MET A 1 5.10 19.41 -19.56
N LYS A 2 6.23 18.88 -20.05
CA LYS A 2 6.25 17.74 -20.97
C LYS A 2 6.15 16.43 -20.16
N GLY A 3 4.98 15.79 -20.20
CA GLY A 3 4.77 14.35 -19.98
C GLY A 3 4.90 13.84 -18.54
N GLY A 4 3.81 13.26 -18.02
CA GLY A 4 3.72 12.54 -16.76
C GLY A 4 4.59 11.28 -16.72
N HIS A 5 5.89 11.46 -16.53
CA HIS A 5 6.81 10.38 -16.24
C HIS A 5 6.79 10.12 -14.74
N TYR A 6 6.40 8.90 -14.36
CA TYR A 6 6.63 8.39 -13.01
C TYR A 6 7.90 7.52 -13.03
N GLY A 7 8.72 7.65 -12.00
CA GLY A 7 9.85 6.76 -11.77
C GLY A 7 9.41 5.56 -10.96
N ILE A 8 10.00 4.39 -11.24
CA ILE A 8 9.80 3.20 -10.41
C ILE A 8 11.04 3.01 -9.55
N PHE A 9 10.87 3.06 -8.23
CA PHE A 9 11.87 2.59 -7.28
C PHE A 9 11.54 1.15 -6.88
N ARG A 10 12.38 0.20 -7.28
CA ARG A 10 12.19 -1.24 -6.98
C ARG A 10 13.49 -1.89 -6.49
N PRO A 11 13.82 -1.77 -5.20
CA PRO A 11 14.96 -2.49 -4.64
C PRO A 11 14.70 -4.00 -4.63
N ILE A 12 15.72 -4.79 -4.96
CA ILE A 12 15.68 -6.25 -4.95
C ILE A 12 16.69 -6.76 -3.92
N PHE A 13 16.20 -7.42 -2.87
CA PHE A 13 17.03 -7.95 -1.79
C PHE A 13 17.22 -9.46 -1.96
N ARG A 14 18.47 -9.92 -1.86
CA ARG A 14 18.82 -11.34 -1.73
C ARG A 14 19.25 -11.59 -0.29
N PHE A 15 18.55 -12.49 0.39
CA PHE A 15 18.79 -12.79 1.81
C PHE A 15 18.47 -14.24 2.14
N LYS A 16 18.94 -14.75 3.29
CA LYS A 16 18.63 -16.11 3.72
C LYS A 16 17.26 -16.11 4.39
N LYS A 17 16.22 -16.59 3.69
CA LYS A 17 14.81 -16.52 4.14
C LYS A 17 14.61 -16.92 5.60
N PHE A 18 15.11 -18.08 6.02
CA PHE A 18 14.87 -18.60 7.37
C PHE A 18 15.78 -17.99 8.46
N LYS A 19 16.66 -17.05 8.11
CA LYS A 19 17.58 -16.39 9.05
C LYS A 19 17.38 -14.89 9.12
N ASP A 20 17.16 -14.26 7.98
CA ASP A 20 17.23 -12.81 7.82
C ASP A 20 15.86 -12.16 7.52
N GLN A 21 14.78 -12.95 7.38
CA GLN A 21 13.47 -12.45 6.94
C GLN A 21 12.96 -11.29 7.79
N ASP A 22 12.95 -11.41 9.12
CA ASP A 22 12.39 -10.37 9.98
C ASP A 22 13.14 -9.05 9.86
N LYS A 23 14.47 -9.11 9.68
CA LYS A 23 15.31 -7.93 9.43
C LYS A 23 14.97 -7.27 8.10
N ILE A 24 14.74 -8.07 7.06
CA ILE A 24 14.37 -7.57 5.73
C ILE A 24 12.96 -7.00 5.72
N VAL A 25 12.01 -7.63 6.41
CA VAL A 25 10.64 -7.11 6.56
C VAL A 25 10.69 -5.74 7.24
N LYS A 26 11.41 -5.61 8.35
CA LYS A 26 11.56 -4.32 9.04
C LYS A 26 12.21 -3.25 8.16
N LEU A 27 13.26 -3.59 7.41
CA LEU A 27 13.88 -2.67 6.45
C LEU A 27 12.89 -2.21 5.36
N LEU A 28 12.06 -3.13 4.85
CA LEU A 28 11.05 -2.80 3.85
C LEU A 28 9.94 -1.90 4.42
N GLU A 29 9.58 -2.07 5.69
CA GLU A 29 8.67 -1.17 6.42
C GLU A 29 9.25 0.24 6.53
N GLU A 30 10.50 0.36 6.96
CA GLU A 30 11.20 1.66 7.07
C GLU A 30 11.33 2.36 5.71
N ILE A 31 11.67 1.62 4.65
CA ILE A 31 11.72 2.16 3.28
C ILE A 31 10.33 2.62 2.83
N ALA A 32 9.29 1.83 3.10
CA ALA A 32 7.94 2.17 2.70
C ALA A 32 7.45 3.46 3.37
N ASP A 33 7.72 3.63 4.66
CA ASP A 33 7.37 4.84 5.42
C ASP A 33 7.99 6.09 4.80
N VAL A 34 9.31 6.06 4.56
CA VAL A 34 10.03 7.16 3.91
C VAL A 34 9.48 7.44 2.51
N CYS A 35 9.26 6.39 1.70
CA CYS A 35 8.72 6.54 0.35
C CYS A 35 7.33 7.22 0.37
N ILE A 36 6.45 6.79 1.27
CA ILE A 36 5.09 7.34 1.39
C ILE A 36 5.14 8.81 1.85
N ASP A 37 6.02 9.14 2.80
CA ASP A 37 6.21 10.53 3.26
C ASP A 37 6.74 11.44 2.15
N LEU A 38 7.55 10.90 1.24
CA LEU A 38 8.02 11.60 0.03
C LEU A 38 7.00 11.64 -1.11
N GLY A 39 5.78 11.13 -0.91
CA GLY A 39 4.71 11.12 -1.91
C GLY A 39 4.77 9.98 -2.92
N CYS A 40 5.60 8.95 -2.68
CA CYS A 40 5.61 7.75 -3.51
C CYS A 40 4.40 6.88 -3.19
N ILE A 41 3.81 6.26 -4.21
CA ILE A 41 2.69 5.33 -4.07
C ILE A 41 3.14 3.91 -4.39
N PRO A 42 2.98 2.94 -3.48
CA PRO A 42 3.26 1.54 -3.76
C PRO A 42 2.38 1.02 -4.90
N TYR A 43 2.98 0.40 -5.92
CA TYR A 43 2.23 -0.23 -7.01
C TYR A 43 1.47 -1.49 -6.54
N LYS A 44 2.10 -2.30 -5.69
CA LYS A 44 1.50 -3.49 -5.07
C LYS A 44 1.49 -3.32 -3.56
N THR A 45 0.40 -2.76 -3.04
CA THR A 45 0.26 -2.42 -1.62
C THR A 45 0.00 -3.67 -0.76
N PRO A 46 0.89 -4.01 0.18
CA PRO A 46 0.61 -4.96 1.26
C PRO A 46 -0.50 -4.42 2.17
N SER A 47 -1.24 -5.31 2.84
CA SER A 47 -2.32 -4.92 3.75
C SER A 47 -1.85 -3.95 4.85
N TRP A 48 -0.69 -4.19 5.46
CA TRP A 48 -0.15 -3.34 6.54
C TRP A 48 0.18 -1.91 6.08
N ILE A 49 0.63 -1.71 4.84
CA ILE A 49 0.86 -0.36 4.28
C ILE A 49 -0.46 0.38 4.09
N THR A 50 -1.55 -0.35 3.85
CA THR A 50 -2.81 0.28 3.48
C THR A 50 -3.37 1.15 4.59
N ALA A 51 -3.17 0.77 5.86
CA ALA A 51 -3.53 1.61 7.00
C ALA A 51 -2.87 2.99 6.92
N LYS A 52 -1.54 3.01 6.72
CA LYS A 52 -0.74 4.24 6.60
C LYS A 52 -1.14 5.08 5.39
N LEU A 53 -1.45 4.44 4.26
CA LEU A 53 -1.90 5.16 3.07
C LEU A 53 -3.27 5.82 3.28
N ARG A 54 -4.20 5.15 3.95
CA ARG A 54 -5.54 5.71 4.21
C ARG A 54 -5.51 6.98 5.05
N GLU A 55 -4.50 7.15 5.90
CA GLU A 55 -4.27 8.40 6.65
C GLU A 55 -3.89 9.59 5.74
N LYS A 56 -3.33 9.32 4.55
CA LYS A 56 -2.81 10.35 3.63
C LYS A 56 -3.63 10.50 2.35
N ILE A 57 -4.40 9.49 1.97
CA ILE A 57 -5.26 9.51 0.80
C ILE A 57 -6.36 10.56 0.97
N ASN A 58 -6.78 11.18 -0.14
CA ASN A 58 -7.90 12.10 -0.15
C ASN A 58 -9.16 11.45 0.46
N PRO A 59 -9.78 12.06 1.49
CA PRO A 59 -10.95 11.48 2.15
C PRO A 59 -12.15 11.26 1.22
N GLY A 60 -12.34 12.11 0.20
CA GLY A 60 -13.39 11.94 -0.80
C GLY A 60 -13.17 10.72 -1.68
N TRP A 61 -11.91 10.35 -1.96
CA TRP A 61 -11.60 9.11 -2.66
C TRP A 61 -11.95 7.88 -1.80
N LEU A 62 -11.64 7.91 -0.49
CA LEU A 62 -11.98 6.81 0.43
C LEU A 62 -13.49 6.61 0.53
N ALA A 63 -14.25 7.70 0.69
CA ALA A 63 -15.71 7.64 0.73
C ALA A 63 -16.31 7.05 -0.56
N LEU A 64 -15.76 7.41 -1.73
CA LEU A 64 -16.17 6.82 -3.00
C LEU A 64 -15.80 5.33 -3.07
N PHE A 65 -14.59 4.96 -2.66
CA PHE A 65 -14.11 3.59 -2.67
C PHE A 65 -14.98 2.67 -1.81
N GLU A 66 -15.29 3.09 -0.58
CA GLU A 66 -16.17 2.36 0.33
C GLU A 66 -17.59 2.23 -0.22
N LYS A 67 -18.16 3.31 -0.76
CA LYS A 67 -19.48 3.26 -1.40
C LYS A 67 -19.54 2.24 -2.54
N ILE A 68 -18.49 2.15 -3.35
CA ILE A 68 -18.41 1.14 -4.43
C ILE A 68 -18.30 -0.26 -3.83
N LYS A 69 -17.46 -0.47 -2.82
CA LYS A 69 -17.30 -1.76 -2.14
C LYS A 69 -18.63 -2.24 -1.55
N ASP A 70 -19.35 -1.38 -0.84
CA ASP A 70 -20.64 -1.73 -0.22
C ASP A 70 -21.72 -2.01 -1.28
N CYS A 71 -21.69 -1.27 -2.40
CA CYS A 71 -22.62 -1.50 -3.50
C CYS A 71 -22.38 -2.85 -4.19
N MET A 72 -21.10 -3.26 -4.32
CA MET A 72 -20.73 -4.51 -5.02
C MET A 72 -20.72 -5.73 -4.11
N ASP A 73 -20.40 -5.56 -2.84
CA ASP A 73 -20.23 -6.63 -1.86
C ASP A 73 -20.90 -6.26 -0.52
N PRO A 74 -22.24 -6.15 -0.51
CA PRO A 74 -23.00 -5.71 0.66
C PRO A 74 -22.91 -6.68 1.85
N ASN A 75 -22.51 -7.94 1.61
CA ASN A 75 -22.34 -8.95 2.65
C ASN A 75 -20.88 -9.07 3.12
N ASN A 76 -19.97 -8.25 2.58
CA ASN A 76 -18.54 -8.27 2.88
C ASN A 76 -17.90 -9.67 2.77
N ILE A 77 -18.12 -10.37 1.66
CA ILE A 77 -17.54 -11.70 1.41
C ILE A 77 -16.36 -11.67 0.41
N PHE A 78 -16.15 -10.56 -0.29
CA PHE A 78 -15.06 -10.40 -1.25
C PHE A 78 -13.81 -9.85 -0.55
N ASN A 79 -12.95 -10.79 -0.12
CA ASN A 79 -11.63 -10.51 0.44
C ASN A 79 -11.65 -9.48 1.61
N PRO A 80 -12.32 -9.81 2.73
CA PRO A 80 -12.52 -8.88 3.85
C PRO A 80 -11.20 -8.36 4.41
N GLY A 81 -11.15 -7.08 4.77
CA GLY A 81 -9.95 -6.43 5.32
C GLY A 81 -8.92 -6.03 4.27
N ARG A 82 -9.12 -6.40 3.00
CA ARG A 82 -8.32 -5.85 1.90
C ARG A 82 -8.58 -4.35 1.81
N TRP A 83 -7.52 -3.56 1.76
CA TRP A 83 -7.62 -2.10 1.83
C TRP A 83 -8.27 -1.52 3.11
N ASN A 84 -8.31 -2.31 4.19
CA ASN A 84 -9.01 -1.98 5.44
C ASN A 84 -10.47 -1.57 5.21
N THR A 85 -11.14 -2.24 4.27
CA THR A 85 -12.59 -2.22 4.08
C THR A 85 -13.21 -3.54 4.48
#